data_AF-A0A9D9BPJ5-F1
#
_entry.id   AF-A0A9D9BPJ5-F1
#
_cell.length_a   1.000
_cell.length_b   1.000
_cell.length_c   1.000
_cell.angle_alpha   90.00
_cell.angle_beta   90.00
_cell.angle_gamma   90.00
#
_symmetry.space_group_name_H-M   'P 1'
#
loop_
_entity.id
_entity.type
_entity.pdbx_description
1 polymer ?
#
loop_
_entity_poly.entity_id
_entity_poly.type
_entity_poly.pdbx_seq_one_letter_code
_entity_poly.pdbx_strand_id
1 'polypeptide(L)'
;MKTFKAILIGIGIWFLAVSFYTLSFQIELLADPEQQANFVLLAVLLPLVWYGAHLYFRMEQNTQSFLPGLIFFVVAGILDALITVPLFIIPNGGSHLDFFTDLGFWFIGLVMILTTVLYYYLKVHPKVKLLKHN
;
A
#
# COMPACT_ATOMS: atom_id res chain seq x y z
N MET A 1 -10.48 15.70 8.71
CA MET A 1 -9.03 15.88 8.98
C MET A 1 -8.23 15.13 7.93
N LYS A 2 -7.19 15.74 7.35
CA LYS A 2 -6.41 15.18 6.21
C LYS A 2 -5.82 13.80 6.53
N THR A 3 -5.26 13.63 7.73
CA THR A 3 -4.64 12.38 8.19
C THR A 3 -5.65 11.25 8.40
N PHE A 4 -6.82 11.55 8.97
CA PHE A 4 -7.86 10.55 9.21
C PHE A 4 -8.34 9.87 7.92
N LYS A 5 -8.49 10.64 6.83
CA LYS A 5 -8.83 10.09 5.52
C LYS A 5 -7.75 9.15 4.99
N ALA A 6 -6.47 9.55 5.13
CA ALA A 6 -5.36 8.71 4.69
C ALA A 6 -5.29 7.41 5.48
N ILE A 7 -5.58 7.43 6.78
CA ILE A 7 -5.66 6.24 7.62
C ILE A 7 -6.75 5.29 7.13
N LEU A 8 -7.98 5.78 6.90
CA LEU A 8 -9.07 4.95 6.40
C LEU A 8 -8.76 4.31 5.04
N ILE A 9 -8.14 5.08 4.13
CA ILE A 9 -7.71 4.56 2.83
C ILE A 9 -6.62 3.50 3.01
N GLY A 10 -5.63 3.74 3.89
CA GLY A 10 -4.57 2.79 4.21
C GLY A 10 -5.11 1.46 4.76
N ILE A 11 -6.08 1.50 5.68
CA ILE A 11 -6.77 0.31 6.20
C ILE A 11 -7.45 -0.45 5.05
N GLY A 12 -8.16 0.25 4.17
CA GLY A 12 -8.82 -0.36 3.01
C GLY A 12 -7.85 -1.00 2.03
N ILE A 13 -6.72 -0.35 1.74
CA ILE A 13 -5.65 -0.90 0.90
C ILE A 13 -5.10 -2.17 1.52
N TRP A 14 -4.72 -2.13 2.81
CA TRP A 14 -4.19 -3.29 3.52
C TRP A 14 -5.17 -4.46 3.51
N PHE A 15 -6.44 -4.22 3.83
CA PHE A 15 -7.46 -5.26 3.88
C PHE A 15 -7.63 -5.97 2.53
N LEU A 16 -7.71 -5.21 1.44
CA LEU A 16 -7.84 -5.78 0.10
C LEU A 16 -6.55 -6.48 -0.33
N ALA A 17 -5.39 -5.86 -0.14
CA ALA A 17 -4.11 -6.42 -0.53
C ALA A 17 -3.81 -7.75 0.17
N VAL A 18 -3.98 -7.82 1.50
CA VAL A 18 -3.81 -9.06 2.27
C VAL A 18 -4.85 -10.10 1.88
N SER A 19 -6.09 -9.70 1.58
CA SER A 19 -7.11 -10.65 1.10
C SER A 19 -6.69 -11.30 -0.22
N PHE A 20 -6.23 -10.53 -1.21
CA PHE A 20 -5.75 -11.07 -2.49
C PHE A 20 -4.49 -11.92 -2.33
N TYR A 21 -3.55 -11.50 -1.47
CA TYR A 21 -2.38 -12.29 -1.12
C TYR A 21 -2.77 -13.66 -0.55
N THR A 22 -3.64 -13.70 0.46
CA THR A 22 -4.09 -14.94 1.09
C THR A 22 -4.91 -15.82 0.14
N LEU A 23 -5.79 -15.22 -0.67
CA LEU A 23 -6.57 -15.97 -1.67
C LEU A 23 -5.70 -16.56 -2.78
N SER A 24 -4.53 -15.98 -3.06
CA SER A 24 -3.64 -16.49 -4.10
C SER A 24 -3.08 -17.87 -3.78
N PHE A 25 -2.99 -18.26 -2.50
CA PHE A 25 -2.57 -19.61 -2.09
C PHE A 25 -3.62 -20.70 -2.40
N GLN A 26 -4.86 -20.33 -2.75
CA GLN A 26 -5.92 -21.29 -3.08
C GLN A 26 -5.84 -21.79 -4.53
N ILE A 27 -4.99 -21.17 -5.35
CA ILE A 27 -4.84 -21.49 -6.78
C ILE A 27 -3.35 -21.68 -7.04
N GLU A 28 -2.95 -22.84 -7.55
CA GLU A 28 -1.56 -23.11 -7.92
C GLU A 28 -1.32 -22.74 -9.39
N LEU A 29 -0.67 -21.59 -9.65
CA LEU A 29 -0.25 -21.15 -10.98
C LEU A 29 1.27 -21.27 -11.18
N LEU A 30 2.05 -20.99 -10.13
CA LEU A 30 3.51 -21.14 -10.12
C LEU A 30 3.93 -22.28 -9.21
N ALA A 31 5.13 -22.83 -9.47
CA ALA A 31 5.71 -23.89 -8.66
C ALA A 31 6.06 -23.43 -7.23
N ASP A 32 6.31 -22.13 -7.05
CA ASP A 32 6.54 -21.50 -5.75
C ASP A 32 5.30 -20.65 -5.38
N PRO A 33 4.47 -21.14 -4.44
CA PRO A 33 3.26 -20.44 -4.01
C PRO A 33 3.54 -19.10 -3.33
N GLU A 34 4.67 -18.96 -2.63
CA GLU A 34 5.04 -17.72 -1.95
C GLU A 34 5.46 -16.67 -2.97
N GLN A 35 6.28 -17.06 -3.95
CA GLN A 35 6.63 -16.19 -5.06
C GLN A 35 5.39 -15.73 -5.83
N GLN A 36 4.43 -16.62 -6.07
CA GLN A 36 3.15 -16.29 -6.68
C GLN A 36 2.38 -15.24 -5.86
N ALA A 37 2.24 -15.47 -4.56
CA ALA A 37 1.50 -14.58 -3.68
C ALA A 37 2.12 -13.17 -3.66
N ASN A 38 3.45 -13.08 -3.65
CA ASN A 38 4.18 -11.82 -3.75
C ASN A 38 3.93 -11.09 -5.10
N PHE A 39 3.88 -11.81 -6.21
CA PHE A 39 3.51 -11.22 -7.51
C PHE A 39 2.07 -10.71 -7.52
N VAL A 40 1.13 -11.49 -7.00
CA VAL A 40 -0.29 -11.09 -6.90
C VAL A 40 -0.43 -9.85 -6.03
N LEU A 41 0.24 -9.83 -4.88
CA LEU A 41 0.27 -8.67 -3.98
C LEU A 41 0.77 -7.42 -4.69
N LEU A 42 1.90 -7.49 -5.38
CA LEU A 42 2.45 -6.34 -6.11
C LEU A 42 1.50 -5.87 -7.23
N ALA A 43 0.93 -6.80 -7.99
CA ALA A 43 0.01 -6.51 -9.10
C ALA A 43 -1.28 -5.83 -8.62
N VAL A 44 -1.82 -6.24 -7.47
CA VAL A 44 -3.02 -5.67 -6.86
C VAL A 44 -2.72 -4.36 -6.14
N LEU A 45 -1.55 -4.25 -5.50
CA LEU A 45 -1.18 -3.09 -4.71
C LEU A 45 -1.05 -1.82 -5.55
N LEU A 46 -0.44 -1.90 -6.74
CA LEU A 46 -0.27 -0.76 -7.64
C LEU A 46 -1.60 -0.03 -7.96
N PRO A 47 -2.64 -0.71 -8.51
CA PRO A 47 -3.92 -0.05 -8.78
C PRO A 47 -4.64 0.37 -7.50
N LEU A 48 -4.52 -0.36 -6.39
CA LEU A 48 -5.14 0.03 -5.11
C LEU A 48 -4.54 1.32 -4.56
N VAL A 49 -3.21 1.43 -4.51
CA VAL A 49 -2.51 2.63 -4.04
C VAL A 49 -2.79 3.81 -4.97
N TRP A 50 -2.78 3.58 -6.29
CA TRP A 50 -3.12 4.60 -7.28
C TRP A 50 -4.55 5.14 -7.07
N TYR A 51 -5.51 4.24 -6.85
CA TYR A 51 -6.89 4.62 -6.56
C TYR A 51 -7.04 5.29 -5.18
N GLY A 52 -6.31 4.82 -4.16
CA GLY A 52 -6.26 5.47 -2.85
C GLY A 52 -5.72 6.90 -2.93
N ALA A 53 -4.66 7.12 -3.72
CA ALA A 53 -4.14 8.45 -4.02
C ALA A 53 -5.17 9.32 -4.75
N HIS A 54 -5.92 8.74 -5.70
CA HIS A 54 -7.03 9.44 -6.37
C HIS A 54 -8.10 9.92 -5.40
N LEU A 55 -8.56 9.04 -4.50
CA LEU A 55 -9.55 9.39 -3.48
C LEU A 55 -9.04 10.47 -2.52
N TYR A 56 -7.77 10.37 -2.12
CA TYR A 56 -7.16 11.35 -1.22
C TYR A 56 -7.05 12.74 -1.87
N PHE A 57 -6.40 12.84 -3.03
CA PHE A 57 -6.10 14.12 -3.67
C PHE A 57 -7.30 14.78 -4.34
N ARG A 58 -8.42 14.06 -4.59
CA ARG A 58 -9.67 14.70 -5.04
C ARG A 58 -10.17 15.78 -4.09
N MET A 59 -9.88 15.63 -2.80
CA MET A 59 -10.36 16.55 -1.76
C MET A 59 -9.26 17.42 -1.16
N GLU A 60 -7.99 17.07 -1.35
CA GLU A 60 -6.84 17.66 -0.65
C GLU A 60 -5.68 17.95 -1.61
N GLN A 61 -5.86 18.89 -2.54
CA GLN A 61 -4.90 19.13 -3.65
C GLN A 61 -3.58 19.82 -3.23
N ASN A 62 -3.52 20.42 -2.04
CA ASN A 62 -2.39 21.24 -1.58
C ASN A 62 -1.62 20.56 -0.42
N THR A 63 -1.42 19.25 -0.53
CA THR A 63 -0.65 18.44 0.44
C THR A 63 0.65 17.96 -0.21
N GLN A 64 1.70 17.73 0.60
CA GLN A 64 2.95 17.13 0.15
C GLN A 64 2.68 15.78 -0.54
N SER A 65 3.28 15.57 -1.70
CA SER A 65 2.98 14.44 -2.60
C SER A 65 3.27 13.07 -2.00
N PHE A 66 4.31 12.95 -1.16
CA PHE A 66 4.75 11.69 -0.57
C PHE A 66 3.99 11.30 0.70
N LEU A 67 3.42 12.29 1.42
CA LEU A 67 2.87 12.09 2.75
C LEU A 67 1.71 11.07 2.80
N PRO A 68 0.77 11.05 1.84
CA PRO A 68 -0.31 10.06 1.87
C PRO A 68 0.22 8.63 1.67
N GLY A 69 1.21 8.44 0.80
CA GLY A 69 1.82 7.14 0.55
C GLY A 69 2.56 6.62 1.78
N LEU A 70 3.25 7.51 2.50
CA LEU A 70 3.88 7.18 3.78
C LEU A 70 2.83 6.78 4.83
N ILE A 71 1.71 7.49 4.93
CA ILE A 71 0.63 7.14 5.85
C ILE A 71 0.03 5.79 5.50
N PHE A 72 -0.23 5.50 4.21
CA PHE A 72 -0.74 4.19 3.77
C PHE A 72 0.20 3.06 4.20
N PHE A 73 1.51 3.23 3.96
CA PHE A 73 2.52 2.24 4.34
C PHE A 73 2.61 2.04 5.85
N VAL A 74 2.68 3.12 6.64
CA VAL A 74 2.75 3.01 8.11
C VAL A 74 1.51 2.34 8.68
N VAL A 75 0.32 2.68 8.17
CA VAL A 75 -0.93 2.05 8.60
C VAL A 75 -0.94 0.56 8.25
N ALA A 76 -0.54 0.20 7.03
CA ALA A 76 -0.41 -1.20 6.63
C ALA A 76 0.58 -1.96 7.52
N GLY A 77 1.77 -1.41 7.78
CA GLY A 77 2.77 -2.04 8.66
C GLY A 77 2.30 -2.20 10.11
N ILE A 78 1.52 -1.25 10.64
CA ILE A 78 0.90 -1.41 11.96
C ILE A 78 -0.12 -2.56 11.94
N LEU A 79 -0.96 -2.63 10.91
CA LEU A 79 -1.92 -3.73 10.77
C LEU A 79 -1.21 -5.08 10.57
N ASP A 80 -0.07 -5.09 9.88
CA ASP A 80 0.75 -6.29 9.75
C ASP A 80 1.30 -6.74 11.11
N ALA A 81 1.84 -5.82 11.91
CA ALA A 81 2.33 -6.13 13.25
C ALA A 81 1.22 -6.68 14.17
N LEU A 82 -0.01 -6.16 14.03
CA LEU A 82 -1.15 -6.49 14.88
C LEU A 82 -1.94 -7.72 14.40
N ILE A 83 -1.98 -7.97 13.09
CA ILE A 83 -2.87 -8.97 12.47
C ILE A 83 -2.06 -9.94 11.60
N THR A 84 -1.37 -9.46 10.57
CA THR A 84 -0.68 -10.35 9.61
C THR A 84 0.35 -11.24 10.30
N VAL A 85 1.21 -10.65 11.12
CA VAL A 85 2.29 -11.37 11.78
C VAL A 85 1.75 -12.37 12.81
N PRO A 86 0.87 -11.98 13.77
CA PRO A 86 0.35 -12.94 14.75
C PRO A 86 -0.53 -14.05 14.16
N LEU A 87 -1.31 -13.76 13.11
CA LEU A 87 -2.29 -14.71 12.58
C LEU A 87 -1.75 -15.57 11.43
N PHE A 88 -0.75 -15.09 10.67
CA PHE A 88 -0.27 -15.79 9.48
C PHE A 88 1.23 -16.06 9.50
N ILE A 89 2.07 -15.23 10.10
CA ILE A 89 3.54 -15.44 10.08
C ILE A 89 3.99 -16.33 11.24
N ILE A 90 3.59 -15.99 12.48
CA ILE A 90 3.97 -16.76 13.69
C ILE A 90 3.51 -18.22 13.63
N PRO A 91 2.28 -18.54 13.18
CA PRO A 91 1.85 -19.94 13.06
C PRO A 91 2.66 -20.77 12.05
N ASN A 92 3.31 -20.11 11.09
CA ASN A 92 4.18 -20.74 10.10
C ASN A 92 5.67 -20.73 10.53
N GLY A 93 5.96 -20.39 11.79
CA GLY A 93 7.31 -20.45 12.36
C GLY A 93 8.14 -19.18 12.21
N GLY A 94 7.58 -18.09 11.69
CA GLY A 94 8.24 -16.79 11.62
C GLY A 94 8.05 -15.94 12.87
N SER A 95 8.60 -14.73 12.85
CA SER A 95 8.46 -13.73 13.92
C SER A 95 8.26 -12.32 13.37
N HIS A 96 7.93 -11.36 14.25
CA HIS A 96 7.94 -9.93 13.88
C HIS A 96 9.29 -9.48 13.35
N LEU A 97 10.38 -10.00 13.91
CA LEU A 97 11.73 -9.62 13.47
C LEU A 97 11.99 -10.10 12.05
N ASP A 98 11.64 -11.35 11.73
CA ASP A 98 11.82 -11.89 10.38
C ASP A 98 11.01 -11.09 9.36
N PHE A 99 9.73 -10.79 9.67
CA PHE A 99 8.86 -10.04 8.77
C PHE A 99 9.34 -8.61 8.52
N PHE A 100 9.73 -7.86 9.56
CA PHE A 100 10.12 -6.46 9.41
C PHE A 100 11.58 -6.26 8.98
N THR A 101 12.40 -7.32 8.99
CA THR A 101 13.75 -7.28 8.41
C THR A 101 13.79 -7.80 6.98
N ASP A 102 12.68 -8.37 6.49
CA ASP A 102 12.55 -8.79 5.10
C ASP A 102 12.58 -7.61 4.12
N LEU A 103 13.37 -7.77 3.04
CA LEU A 103 13.54 -6.72 2.03
C LEU A 103 12.27 -6.52 1.19
N GLY A 104 11.45 -7.55 1.01
CA GLY A 104 10.18 -7.49 0.31
C GLY A 104 9.18 -6.55 0.99
N PHE A 105 9.12 -6.57 2.33
CA PHE A 105 8.29 -5.63 3.10
C PHE A 105 8.66 -4.16 2.81
N TRP A 106 9.95 -3.82 2.87
CA TRP A 106 10.42 -2.45 2.61
C TRP A 106 10.28 -2.06 1.14
N PHE A 107 10.46 -3.01 0.22
CA PHE A 107 10.23 -2.81 -1.20
C PHE A 107 8.77 -2.45 -1.48
N ILE A 108 7.82 -3.16 -0.87
CA ILE A 108 6.39 -2.84 -0.94
C ILE A 108 6.12 -1.41 -0.44
N GLY A 109 6.68 -1.04 0.72
CA GLY A 109 6.54 0.32 1.25
C GLY A 109 7.05 1.40 0.29
N LEU A 110 8.21 1.17 -0.33
CA LEU A 110 8.78 2.06 -1.34
C LEU A 110 7.87 2.16 -2.57
N VAL A 111 7.32 1.05 -3.06
CA VAL A 111 6.37 1.04 -4.19
C VAL A 111 5.11 1.85 -3.85
N MET A 112 4.57 1.75 -2.62
CA MET A 112 3.41 2.52 -2.20
C MET A 112 3.67 4.04 -2.24
N ILE A 113 4.83 4.46 -1.72
CA ILE A 113 5.24 5.87 -1.71
C ILE A 113 5.45 6.38 -3.13
N LEU A 114 6.23 5.65 -3.95
CA LEU A 114 6.51 6.04 -5.33
C LEU A 114 5.24 6.11 -6.18
N THR A 115 4.33 5.16 -6.03
CA THR A 115 3.05 5.15 -6.75
C THR A 115 2.21 6.38 -6.41
N THR A 116 2.18 6.77 -5.12
CA THR A 116 1.45 7.96 -4.67
C THR A 116 2.07 9.25 -5.21
N VAL A 117 3.40 9.36 -5.17
CA VAL A 117 4.14 10.50 -5.71
C VAL A 117 3.93 10.61 -7.22
N LEU A 118 4.03 9.50 -7.94
CA LEU A 118 3.81 9.44 -9.38
C LEU A 118 2.38 9.87 -9.74
N TYR A 119 1.37 9.38 -9.01
CA TYR A 119 -0.01 9.82 -9.17
C TYR A 119 -0.14 11.34 -9.03
N TYR A 120 0.47 11.91 -7.99
CA TYR A 120 0.42 13.35 -7.74
C TYR A 120 0.98 14.15 -8.93
N TYR A 121 2.18 13.82 -9.39
CA TYR A 121 2.81 14.55 -10.49
C TYR A 121 2.08 14.40 -11.83
N LEU A 122 1.47 13.24 -12.09
CA LEU A 122 0.75 12.99 -13.33
C LEU A 122 -0.68 13.56 -13.35
N LYS A 123 -1.38 13.63 -12.20
CA LYS A 123 -2.82 13.95 -12.16
C LYS A 123 -3.19 15.17 -11.33
N VAL A 124 -2.40 15.54 -10.34
CA VAL A 124 -2.73 16.61 -9.37
C VAL A 124 -1.92 17.87 -9.66
N HIS A 125 -0.59 17.74 -9.75
CA HIS A 125 0.32 18.86 -9.98
C HIS A 125 -0.04 19.72 -11.22
N PRO A 126 -0.40 19.14 -12.39
CA PRO A 126 -0.79 19.95 -13.55
C PRO A 126 -2.02 20.82 -13.28
N LYS A 127 -3.00 20.31 -12.53
CA LYS A 127 -4.24 21.03 -12.19
C LYS A 127 -3.98 22.17 -11.21
N VAL A 128 -3.18 21.92 -10.18
CA VAL A 128 -2.78 22.94 -9.20
C VAL A 128 -1.99 24.06 -9.87
N LYS A 129 -1.09 23.73 -10.83
CA LYS A 129 -0.33 24.73 -11.58
C LYS A 129 -1.24 25.62 -12.44
N LEU A 130 -2.22 25.04 -13.13
CA LEU A 130 -3.19 25.81 -13.93
C LEU A 130 -4.01 26.78 -13.08
N LEU A 131 -4.45 26.36 -11.89
CA LEU A 131 -5.22 27.21 -10.98
C LEU A 131 -4.43 28.39 -10.39
N LYS A 132 -3.09 28.33 -10.36
CA LYS A 132 -2.24 29.43 -9.85
C LYS A 132 -1.91 30.49 -10.90
N HIS A 133 -2.21 30.23 -12.18
CA HIS A 133 -1.91 31.13 -13.30
C HIS A 133 -3.14 31.80 -13.92
N ASN A 134 -4.34 31.54 -13.36
CA ASN A 134 -5.58 32.27 -13.63
C ASN A 134 -5.92 33.16 -12.43
#